data_AF-A0A954RDR4-F1
#
_entry.id   AF-A0A954RDR4-F1
#
_cell.length_a   1.000
_cell.length_b   1.000
_cell.length_c   1.000
_cell.angle_alpha   90.00
_cell.angle_beta   90.00
_cell.angle_gamma   90.00
#
_symmetry.space_group_name_H-M   'P 1'
#
loop_
_entity.id
_entity.type
_entity.pdbx_description
1 polymer ?
#
loop_
_entity_poly.entity_id
_entity_poly.type
_entity_poly.pdbx_seq_one_letter_code
_entity_poly.pdbx_strand_id
1 'polypeptide(L)'
;DGMRLDIAGNLYIAAGIRSPRGPHETTEVPPGIYKVSPDGQLLGRIPIPEDVLTNLAFGGADGRTLFITAGKTLFQTRVGIPGQVAFPQWT
;
A
#
# COMPACT_ATOMS: atom_id res chain seq x y z
N ASP A 1 -3.65 -3.12 8.08
CA ASP A 1 -4.71 -3.50 7.13
C ASP A 1 -4.12 -4.46 6.10
N GLY A 2 -4.45 -4.37 4.81
CA GLY A 2 -3.81 -5.16 3.76
C GLY A 2 -2.32 -4.87 3.55
N MET A 3 -1.59 -5.87 3.05
CA MET A 3 -0.17 -5.79 2.69
C MET A 3 0.15 -6.64 1.44
N ARG A 4 1.11 -6.21 0.61
CA ARG A 4 1.58 -6.92 -0.59
C ARG A 4 3.07 -6.75 -0.79
N LEU A 5 3.72 -7.71 -1.45
CA LEU A 5 5.14 -7.63 -1.82
C LEU A 5 5.31 -7.21 -3.29
N ASP A 6 6.37 -6.47 -3.59
CA ASP A 6 6.89 -6.37 -4.96
C ASP A 6 7.91 -7.50 -5.25
N ILE A 7 8.31 -7.68 -6.50
CA ILE A 7 9.25 -8.75 -6.91
C ILE A 7 10.67 -8.59 -6.34
N ALA A 8 11.00 -7.42 -5.78
CA ALA A 8 12.26 -7.20 -5.06
C ALA A 8 12.11 -7.49 -3.55
N GLY A 9 10.94 -7.94 -3.10
CA GLY A 9 10.65 -8.25 -1.71
C GLY A 9 10.28 -7.03 -0.85
N ASN A 10 10.08 -5.84 -1.44
CA ASN A 10 9.63 -4.70 -0.65
C ASN A 10 8.16 -4.88 -0.26
N LEU A 11 7.85 -4.58 0.98
CA LEU A 11 6.50 -4.63 1.51
C LEU A 11 5.77 -3.30 1.29
N TYR A 12 4.56 -3.37 0.76
CA TYR A 12 3.62 -2.27 0.65
C TYR A 12 2.49 -2.51 1.63
N ILE A 13 2.25 -1.54 2.52
CA ILE A 13 1.34 -1.69 3.67
C ILE A 13 0.30 -0.57 3.63
N ALA A 14 -0.98 -0.92 3.60
CA ALA A 14 -2.06 0.02 3.89
C ALA A 14 -2.09 0.31 5.40
N ALA A 15 -1.75 1.54 5.78
CA ALA A 15 -1.61 1.93 7.17
C ALA A 15 -1.86 3.43 7.40
N GLY A 16 -1.93 3.77 8.68
CA GLY A 16 -2.15 5.13 9.16
C GLY A 16 -3.63 5.50 9.19
N ILE A 17 -3.95 6.45 10.06
CA ILE A 17 -5.29 7.00 10.21
C ILE A 17 -5.20 8.49 10.44
N ARG A 18 -6.17 9.26 9.93
CA ARG A 18 -6.27 10.70 10.20
C ARG A 18 -7.12 10.97 11.43
N SER A 19 -8.21 10.22 11.59
CA SER A 19 -9.18 10.39 12.67
C SER A 19 -9.25 9.13 13.53
N PRO A 20 -8.61 9.11 14.71
CA PRO A 20 -8.63 7.96 15.62
C PRO A 20 -10.05 7.57 16.03
N ARG A 21 -10.31 6.26 16.07
CA ARG A 21 -11.58 5.66 16.52
C ARG A 21 -11.62 5.43 18.02
N GLY A 22 -10.48 5.57 18.71
CA GLY A 22 -10.35 5.38 20.14
C GLY A 22 -8.91 5.60 20.64
N PRO A 23 -8.66 5.38 21.95
CA PRO A 23 -7.38 5.71 22.58
C PRO A 23 -6.21 4.80 22.14
N HIS A 24 -6.47 3.73 21.40
CA HIS A 24 -5.46 2.78 20.91
C HIS A 24 -4.92 3.14 19.52
N GLU A 25 -5.36 4.28 18.96
CA GLU A 25 -4.96 4.76 17.63
C GLU A 25 -4.26 6.11 17.74
N THR A 26 -3.31 6.35 16.84
CA THR A 26 -2.48 7.55 16.82
C THR A 26 -2.63 8.30 15.50
N THR A 27 -2.52 9.63 15.55
CA THR A 27 -2.45 10.50 14.37
C THR A 27 -1.02 10.72 13.87
N GLU A 28 -0.02 10.17 14.57
CA GLU A 28 1.41 10.28 14.20
C GLU A 28 1.73 9.60 12.87
N VAL A 29 0.95 8.58 12.50
CA VAL A 29 1.10 7.84 11.24
C VAL A 29 -0.03 8.25 10.29
N PRO A 30 0.23 9.15 9.34
CA PRO A 30 -0.80 9.60 8.41
C PRO A 30 -1.22 8.47 7.45
N PRO A 31 -2.47 8.48 6.95
CA PRO A 31 -2.96 7.46 6.03
C PRO A 31 -2.12 7.41 4.74
N GLY A 32 -1.86 6.20 4.26
CA GLY A 32 -1.15 5.96 3.00
C GLY A 32 -0.69 4.52 2.81
N ILE A 33 0.01 4.30 1.70
CA ILE A 33 0.74 3.05 1.46
C ILE A 33 2.20 3.26 1.86
N TYR A 34 2.64 2.54 2.88
CA TYR A 34 4.02 2.57 3.36
C TYR A 34 4.83 1.50 2.65
N LYS A 35 6.00 1.87 2.15
CA LYS A 35 6.94 0.95 1.50
C LYS A 35 8.09 0.65 2.45
N VAL A 36 8.29 -0.62 2.77
CA VAL A 36 9.35 -1.09 3.66
C VAL A 36 10.23 -2.09 2.89
N SER A 37 11.55 -2.01 3.04
CA SER A 37 12.49 -2.93 2.40
C SER A 37 12.50 -4.31 3.08
N PRO A 38 13.08 -5.35 2.45
CA PRO A 38 13.23 -6.67 3.06
C PRO A 38 13.99 -6.68 4.39
N ASP A 39 14.92 -5.75 4.59
CA ASP A 39 15.69 -5.57 5.82
C ASP A 39 14.98 -4.67 6.86
N GLY A 40 13.75 -4.23 6.59
CA GLY A 40 12.89 -3.51 7.54
C GLY A 40 13.03 -1.99 7.52
N GLN A 41 13.74 -1.41 6.55
CA GLN A 41 13.87 0.04 6.43
C GLN A 41 12.63 0.66 5.79
N LEU A 42 12.15 1.78 6.34
CA LEU A 42 11.08 2.56 5.72
C LEU A 42 11.62 3.31 4.49
N LEU A 43 11.24 2.87 3.30
CA LEU A 43 11.65 3.45 2.02
C LEU A 43 10.82 4.68 1.63
N GLY A 44 9.60 4.78 2.13
CA GLY A 44 8.75 5.95 1.89
C GLY A 44 7.26 5.68 2.04
N ARG A 45 6.46 6.68 1.63
CA ARG A 45 4.99 6.68 1.72
C ARG A 45 4.37 7.22 0.44
N ILE A 46 3.34 6.53 -0.04
CA ILE A 46 2.40 7.03 -1.06
C ILE A 46 1.20 7.62 -0.30
N PRO A 47 1.00 8.96 -0.31
CA PRO A 47 -0.13 9.58 0.36
C PRO A 47 -1.45 9.26 -0.34
N ILE A 48 -2.50 8.98 0.43
CA ILE A 48 -3.86 8.80 -0.09
C ILE A 48 -4.78 9.86 0.55
N PRO A 49 -5.59 10.58 -0.24
CA PRO A 49 -6.41 11.69 0.25
C PRO A 49 -7.73 11.22 0.91
N GLU A 50 -7.79 9.99 1.40
CA GLU A 50 -8.93 9.42 2.12
C GLU A 50 -8.41 8.62 3.31
N ASP A 51 -9.18 8.63 4.39
CA ASP A 51 -8.85 7.88 5.61
C ASP A 51 -9.38 6.43 5.51
N VAL A 52 -8.93 5.56 6.40
CA VAL A 52 -9.42 4.16 6.47
C VAL A 52 -9.09 3.37 5.19
N LEU A 53 -7.80 3.34 4.82
CA LEU A 53 -7.30 2.48 3.76
C LEU A 53 -7.40 1.02 4.21
N THR A 54 -8.01 0.18 3.37
CA THR A 54 -8.25 -1.22 3.72
C THR A 54 -7.30 -2.18 3.01
N ASN A 55 -7.01 -1.97 1.74
CA ASN A 55 -6.20 -2.94 1.01
C ASN A 55 -5.53 -2.34 -0.21
N LEU A 56 -4.64 -3.14 -0.78
CA LEU A 56 -3.93 -2.85 -2.00
C LEU A 56 -3.66 -4.13 -2.80
N ALA A 57 -3.58 -3.98 -4.11
CA ALA A 57 -3.22 -5.04 -5.03
C ALA A 57 -2.42 -4.49 -6.21
N PHE A 58 -1.43 -5.25 -6.64
CA PHE A 58 -0.73 -4.98 -7.89
C PHE A 58 -1.51 -5.53 -9.07
N GLY A 59 -1.45 -4.85 -10.19
CA GLY A 59 -2.08 -5.23 -11.45
C GLY A 59 -1.59 -4.36 -12.61
N GLY A 60 -2.43 -4.23 -13.64
CA GLY A 60 -2.01 -3.66 -14.92
C GLY A 60 -1.16 -4.65 -15.72
N ALA A 61 -0.97 -4.39 -17.02
CA ALA A 61 -0.32 -5.33 -17.94
C ALA A 61 1.16 -5.62 -17.62
N ASP A 62 1.80 -4.79 -16.81
CA ASP A 62 3.20 -4.89 -16.40
C ASP A 62 3.38 -5.05 -14.88
N GLY A 63 2.29 -5.30 -14.15
CA GLY A 63 2.30 -5.46 -12.69
C GLY A 63 2.65 -4.21 -11.89
N ARG A 64 2.77 -3.04 -12.53
CA ARG A 64 3.21 -1.78 -11.90
C ARG A 64 2.06 -0.82 -11.58
N THR A 65 0.81 -1.24 -11.77
CA THR A 65 -0.34 -0.48 -11.27
C THR A 65 -0.68 -0.96 -9.87
N LEU A 66 -0.69 -0.05 -8.91
CA LEU A 66 -1.11 -0.33 -7.55
C LEU A 66 -2.53 0.20 -7.34
N PHE A 67 -3.49 -0.71 -7.20
CA PHE A 67 -4.87 -0.41 -6.82
C PHE A 67 -4.98 -0.37 -5.30
N ILE A 68 -5.75 0.59 -4.77
CA ILE A 68 -5.83 0.86 -3.33
C ILE A 68 -7.29 1.12 -2.97
N THR A 69 -7.84 0.34 -2.03
CA THR A 69 -9.17 0.57 -1.48
C THR A 69 -9.08 1.42 -0.23
N ALA A 70 -9.84 2.51 -0.17
CA ALA A 70 -9.95 3.36 1.00
C ALA A 70 -11.40 3.80 1.16
N GLY A 71 -12.02 3.51 2.31
CA GLY A 71 -13.41 3.85 2.58
C GLY A 71 -14.37 3.46 1.44
N LYS A 72 -14.79 4.47 0.65
CA LYS A 72 -15.75 4.33 -0.46
C LYS A 72 -15.11 4.46 -1.85
N THR A 73 -13.80 4.63 -1.92
CA THR A 73 -13.07 4.98 -3.14
C THR A 73 -12.03 3.92 -3.50
N LEU A 74 -11.90 3.66 -4.80
CA LEU A 74 -10.77 2.91 -5.37
C LEU A 74 -9.79 3.91 -5.99
N PHE A 75 -8.59 3.98 -5.44
CA PHE A 75 -7.48 4.75 -6.00
C PHE A 75 -6.57 3.85 -6.83
N GLN A 76 -5.80 4.46 -7.74
CA GLN A 76 -4.70 3.77 -8.40
C GLN A 76 -3.50 4.70 -8.57
N THR A 77 -2.31 4.13 -8.56
CA THR A 77 -1.06 4.82 -8.92
C THR A 77 -0.09 3.87 -9.62
N ARG A 78 1.01 4.40 -10.12
CA ARG A 78 2.09 3.64 -10.76
C ARG A 78 3.28 3.51 -9.81
N VAL A 79 3.91 2.34 -9.83
CA VAL A 79 5.12 2.05 -9.04
C VAL A 79 6.28 1.62 -9.95
N GLY A 80 7.51 1.74 -9.45
CA GLY A 80 8.70 1.39 -10.24
C GLY A 80 8.97 -0.11 -10.38
N ILE A 81 8.53 -0.92 -9.42
CA ILE A 81 8.81 -2.36 -9.34
C ILE A 81 7.49 -3.13 -9.41
N PRO A 82 7.34 -4.12 -10.31
CA PRO A 82 6.15 -4.95 -10.38
C PRO A 82 5.82 -5.67 -9.09
N GLY A 83 4.53 -5.90 -8.84
CA GLY A 83 4.07 -6.71 -7.73
C GLY A 83 4.44 -8.18 -7.82
N GLN A 84 4.67 -8.81 -6.67
CA GLN A 84 4.66 -10.26 -6.53
C GLN A 84 3.22 -10.74 -6.40
N VAL A 85 2.74 -11.48 -7.40
CA VAL A 85 1.38 -12.03 -7.45
C VAL A 85 1.43 -13.54 -7.75
N ALA A 86 0.43 -14.28 -7.26
CA ALA A 86 0.33 -15.72 -7.53
C ALA A 86 0.02 -16.00 -9.01
N PHE A 87 -0.79 -15.15 -9.65
CA PHE A 87 -1.16 -15.23 -11.06
C PHE A 87 -1.77 -13.89 -11.51
N PRO A 88 -1.54 -13.43 -12.77
CA PRO A 88 -0.50 -13.90 -13.69
C PRO A 88 0.89 -13.44 -13.22
N GLN A 89 1.95 -14.20 -13.52
CA GLN A 89 3.31 -13.76 -13.19
C GLN A 89 3.81 -12.72 -14.20
N TRP A 90 4.43 -11.66 -13.71
CA TRP A 90 5.07 -10.62 -14.53
C TRP A 90 6.54 -11.00 -14.72
N THR A 91 6.99 -11.11 -15.97
CA THR A 91 8.39 -11.38 -16.34
C THR A 91 9.24 -10.11 -16.29
#